data_AF-A0A1A8BIS1-F1
#
_entry.id   AF-A0A1A8BIS1-F1
#
_cell.length_a   1.000
_cell.length_b   1.000
_cell.length_c   1.000
_cell.angle_alpha   90.00
_cell.angle_beta   90.00
_cell.angle_gamma   90.00
#
_symmetry.space_group_name_H-M   'P 1'
#
loop_
_entity.id
_entity.type
_entity.pdbx_description
1 polymer ?
#
loop_
_entity_poly.entity_id
_entity_poly.type
_entity_poly.pdbx_seq_one_letter_code
_entity_poly.pdbx_strand_id
1 'polypeptide(L)'
;PDVNVNAEDALATAIKIINLRAQVPAIIEESATLIANNYAFENVGADVAEKLKELLTKGEFRMVASKEGLETKLSEDLLTLSGDKGLKSTSNISPLPPVNYTPEMYIDLIKVFFHTDVFDD
;
A
#
# COMPACT_ATOMS: atom_id res chain seq x y z
N PRO A 1 12.40 5.00 32.91
CA PRO A 1 12.21 6.12 31.95
C PRO A 1 10.78 6.65 32.06
N ASP A 2 10.63 7.87 32.56
CA ASP A 2 9.33 8.55 32.63
C ASP A 2 9.28 9.58 31.51
N VAL A 3 8.33 9.41 30.59
CA VAL A 3 8.21 10.27 29.41
C VAL A 3 7.02 11.18 29.66
N ASN A 4 7.31 12.42 30.05
CA ASN A 4 6.28 13.44 30.28
C ASN A 4 5.67 13.83 28.93
N VAL A 5 4.60 13.16 28.53
CA VAL A 5 3.83 13.47 27.32
C VAL A 5 2.63 14.34 27.69
N ASN A 6 2.37 15.37 26.87
CA ASN A 6 1.16 16.16 26.99
C ASN A 6 -0.06 15.25 26.76
N ALA A 7 -1.01 15.25 27.70
CA ALA A 7 -2.20 14.41 27.64
C ALA A 7 -3.07 14.70 26.41
N GLU A 8 -3.14 15.95 25.95
CA GLU A 8 -3.90 16.34 24.75
C GLU A 8 -3.27 15.76 23.48
N ASP A 9 -1.94 15.84 23.36
CA ASP A 9 -1.20 15.28 22.23
C ASP A 9 -1.27 13.74 22.21
N ALA A 10 -1.23 13.11 23.39
CA ALA A 10 -1.40 11.67 23.53
C ALA A 10 -2.80 11.22 23.08
N LEU A 11 -3.85 11.94 23.49
CA LEU A 11 -5.22 11.66 23.07
C LEU A 11 -5.41 11.85 21.56
N ALA A 12 -4.91 12.96 21.01
CA ALA A 12 -4.98 13.23 19.57
C ALA A 12 -4.28 12.13 18.75
N THR A 13 -3.15 11.64 19.24
CA THR A 13 -2.41 10.54 18.60
C THR A 13 -3.19 9.23 18.67
N ALA A 14 -3.78 8.90 19.81
CA ALA A 14 -4.59 7.71 19.98
C ALA A 14 -5.81 7.71 19.02
N ILE A 15 -6.50 8.84 18.89
CA ILE A 15 -7.63 8.99 17.96
C ILE A 15 -7.18 8.76 16.52
N LYS A 16 -6.05 9.34 16.10
CA LYS A 16 -5.49 9.12 14.75
C LYS A 16 -5.22 7.64 14.47
N ILE A 17 -4.63 6.92 15.43
CA ILE A 17 -4.35 5.48 15.30
C ILE A 17 -5.66 4.67 15.20
N ILE A 18 -6.66 4.98 16.02
CA ILE A 18 -7.97 4.31 15.99
C ILE A 18 -8.62 4.51 14.62
N ASN A 19 -8.65 5.74 14.12
CA ASN A 19 -9.24 6.06 12.82
C ASN A 19 -8.52 5.37 11.67
N LEU A 20 -7.19 5.24 11.74
CA LEU A 20 -6.42 4.46 10.78
C LEU A 20 -6.81 2.98 10.83
N ARG A 21 -6.79 2.38 12.02
CA ARG A 21 -7.08 0.94 12.21
C ARG A 21 -8.50 0.57 11.80
N ALA A 22 -9.46 1.48 11.92
CA ALA A 22 -10.81 1.28 11.42
C ALA A 22 -10.87 1.12 9.89
N GLN A 23 -9.94 1.73 9.15
CA GLN A 23 -9.87 1.68 7.69
C GLN A 23 -9.02 0.50 7.18
N VAL A 24 -8.11 -0.02 7.99
CA VAL A 24 -7.18 -1.10 7.60
C VAL A 24 -7.89 -2.32 6.99
N PRO A 25 -8.97 -2.88 7.57
CA PRO A 25 -9.63 -4.04 6.97
C PRO A 25 -10.11 -3.81 5.53
N ALA A 26 -10.74 -2.66 5.27
CA ALA A 26 -11.20 -2.29 3.93
C ALA A 26 -10.04 -2.16 2.95
N ILE A 27 -8.94 -1.50 3.36
CA ILE A 27 -7.73 -1.36 2.53
C ILE A 27 -7.17 -2.73 2.15
N ILE A 28 -7.08 -3.66 3.10
CA ILE A 28 -6.54 -5.00 2.84
C ILE A 28 -7.48 -5.81 1.92
N GLU A 29 -8.80 -5.74 2.11
CA GLU A 29 -9.78 -6.41 1.25
C GLU A 29 -9.79 -5.87 -0.19
N GLU A 30 -9.73 -4.55 -0.34
CA GLU A 30 -9.64 -3.90 -1.65
C GLU A 30 -8.31 -4.23 -2.33
N SER A 31 -7.20 -4.23 -1.59
CA SER A 31 -5.88 -4.64 -2.12
C SER A 31 -5.90 -6.08 -2.62
N ALA A 32 -6.45 -7.00 -1.84
CA ALA A 32 -6.61 -8.40 -2.26
C ALA A 32 -7.44 -8.52 -3.55
N THR A 33 -8.50 -7.73 -3.67
CA THR A 33 -9.36 -7.70 -4.86
C THR A 33 -8.61 -7.14 -6.08
N LEU A 34 -7.85 -6.06 -5.91
CA LEU A 34 -7.03 -5.48 -6.97
C LEU A 34 -5.97 -6.46 -7.46
N ILE A 35 -5.32 -7.18 -6.56
CA ILE A 35 -4.31 -8.19 -6.90
C ILE A 35 -4.94 -9.34 -7.69
N ALA A 36 -6.05 -9.91 -7.20
CA ALA A 36 -6.73 -11.00 -7.89
C ALA A 36 -7.16 -10.63 -9.32
N ASN A 37 -7.54 -9.37 -9.55
CA ASN A 37 -8.07 -8.92 -10.83
C ASN A 37 -7.02 -8.38 -11.82
N ASN A 38 -5.88 -7.88 -11.33
CA ASN A 38 -4.93 -7.12 -12.17
C ASN A 38 -3.51 -7.69 -12.20
N TYR A 39 -3.20 -8.68 -11.36
CA TYR A 39 -1.85 -9.23 -11.32
C TYR A 39 -1.56 -10.13 -12.54
N ALA A 40 -0.37 -9.99 -13.11
CA ALA A 40 -0.01 -10.64 -14.38
C ALA A 40 -0.07 -12.18 -14.34
N PHE A 41 0.17 -12.76 -13.17
CA PHE A 41 0.08 -14.20 -12.93
C PHE A 41 -1.20 -14.52 -12.17
N GLU A 42 -2.29 -14.83 -12.88
CA GLU A 42 -3.64 -15.02 -12.32
C GLU A 42 -3.67 -16.00 -11.13
N ASN A 43 -2.99 -17.14 -11.25
CA ASN A 43 -2.93 -18.14 -10.20
C ASN A 43 -2.20 -17.64 -8.94
N VAL A 44 -1.12 -16.89 -9.11
CA VAL A 44 -0.37 -16.28 -8.00
C VAL A 44 -1.19 -15.15 -7.39
N GLY A 45 -1.84 -14.33 -8.21
CA GLY A 45 -2.69 -13.23 -7.75
C GLY A 45 -3.86 -13.72 -6.89
N ALA A 46 -4.52 -14.81 -7.31
CA ALA A 46 -5.59 -15.43 -6.53
C ALA A 46 -5.09 -16.00 -5.18
N ASP A 47 -3.97 -16.72 -5.18
CA ASP A 47 -3.37 -17.29 -3.96
C ASP A 47 -2.89 -16.21 -2.98
N VAL A 48 -2.24 -15.16 -3.48
CA VAL A 48 -1.82 -14.00 -2.67
C VAL A 48 -3.04 -13.30 -2.08
N ALA A 49 -4.11 -13.08 -2.87
CA ALA A 49 -5.32 -12.43 -2.40
C ALA A 49 -6.02 -13.23 -1.29
N GLU A 50 -6.09 -14.56 -1.41
CA GLU A 50 -6.65 -15.45 -0.38
C GLU A 50 -5.82 -15.39 0.92
N LYS A 51 -4.50 -15.55 0.81
CA LYS A 51 -3.58 -15.50 1.96
C LYS A 51 -3.58 -14.14 2.64
N LEU A 52 -3.69 -13.04 1.88
CA LEU A 52 -3.76 -11.71 2.43
C LEU A 52 -5.04 -11.50 3.28
N LYS A 53 -6.18 -12.04 2.84
CA LYS A 53 -7.42 -12.07 3.64
C LYS A 53 -7.27 -12.96 4.88
N GLU A 54 -6.54 -14.06 4.79
CA GLU A 54 -6.23 -14.90 5.95
C GLU A 54 -5.39 -14.14 6.99
N LEU A 55 -4.36 -13.39 6.59
CA LEU A 55 -3.57 -12.52 7.48
C LEU A 55 -4.44 -11.46 8.16
N LEU A 56 -5.41 -10.90 7.44
CA LEU A 56 -6.38 -9.96 8.01
C LEU A 56 -7.23 -10.62 9.12
N THR A 57 -7.77 -11.81 8.88
CA THR A 57 -8.59 -12.53 9.88
C THR A 57 -7.78 -12.97 11.10
N LYS A 58 -6.51 -13.35 10.90
CA LYS A 58 -5.54 -13.63 11.99
C LYS A 58 -5.19 -12.40 12.82
N GLY A 59 -5.46 -11.20 12.29
CA GLY A 59 -5.25 -9.94 13.00
C GLY A 59 -3.83 -9.40 12.87
N GLU A 60 -3.07 -9.82 11.85
CA GLU A 60 -1.68 -9.41 11.63
C GLU A 60 -1.54 -7.89 11.45
N PHE A 61 -2.59 -7.20 10.98
CA PHE A 61 -2.58 -5.75 10.79
C PHE A 61 -3.08 -4.93 12.00
N ARG A 62 -3.45 -5.57 13.13
CA ARG A 62 -4.05 -4.88 14.29
C ARG A 62 -3.11 -3.89 14.99
N MET A 63 -1.80 -4.08 14.86
CA MET A 63 -0.78 -3.27 15.53
C MET A 63 -0.34 -2.05 14.71
N VAL A 64 -0.78 -1.93 13.46
CA VAL A 64 -0.44 -0.80 12.58
C VAL A 64 -0.82 0.53 13.24
N ALA A 65 0.15 1.43 13.35
CA ALA A 65 -0.02 2.72 14.03
C ALA A 65 0.17 3.93 13.10
N SER A 66 0.65 3.72 11.87
CA SER A 66 0.86 4.76 10.88
C SER A 66 0.61 4.24 9.47
N LYS A 67 0.35 5.16 8.53
CA LYS A 67 0.19 4.84 7.11
C LYS A 67 1.47 4.21 6.54
N GLU A 68 2.62 4.78 6.86
CA GLU A 68 3.93 4.25 6.48
C GLU A 68 4.15 2.83 7.04
N GLY A 69 3.77 2.59 8.30
CA GLY A 69 3.82 1.26 8.89
C GLY A 69 2.91 0.25 8.20
N LEU A 70 1.74 0.70 7.69
CA LEU A 70 0.87 -0.13 6.85
C LEU A 70 1.52 -0.45 5.52
N GLU A 71 2.09 0.56 4.84
CA GLU A 71 2.75 0.40 3.54
C GLU A 71 3.94 -0.56 3.62
N THR A 72 4.79 -0.40 4.63
CA THR A 72 5.92 -1.30 4.89
C THR A 72 5.44 -2.72 5.13
N LYS A 73 4.52 -2.91 6.09
CA LYS A 73 4.03 -4.25 6.43
C LYS A 73 3.34 -4.93 5.24
N LEU A 74 2.45 -4.21 4.55
CA LEU A 74 1.74 -4.77 3.40
C LEU A 74 2.73 -5.12 2.28
N SER A 75 3.74 -4.31 2.02
CA SER A 75 4.76 -4.61 1.01
C SER A 75 5.61 -5.83 1.37
N GLU A 76 5.98 -5.99 2.64
CA GLU A 76 6.71 -7.17 3.14
C GLU A 76 5.87 -8.45 3.02
N ASP A 77 4.59 -8.37 3.39
CA ASP A 77 3.65 -9.48 3.27
C ASP A 77 3.44 -9.84 1.79
N LEU A 78 3.24 -8.85 0.91
CA LEU A 78 3.10 -9.07 -0.54
C LEU A 78 4.34 -9.71 -1.16
N LEU A 79 5.54 -9.23 -0.81
CA LEU A 79 6.80 -9.84 -1.26
C LEU A 79 6.93 -11.28 -0.77
N THR A 80 6.56 -11.55 0.48
CA THR A 80 6.65 -12.90 1.07
C THR A 80 5.67 -13.87 0.41
N LEU A 81 4.46 -13.41 0.10
CA LEU A 81 3.40 -14.22 -0.50
C LEU A 81 3.62 -14.48 -2.00
N SER A 82 4.11 -13.48 -2.74
CA SER A 82 4.28 -13.55 -4.20
C SER A 82 5.69 -13.92 -4.66
N GLY A 83 6.71 -13.63 -3.84
CA GLY A 83 8.11 -13.64 -4.26
C GLY A 83 8.49 -12.50 -5.23
N ASP A 84 7.55 -11.61 -5.55
CA ASP A 84 7.72 -10.55 -6.54
C ASP A 84 8.06 -9.21 -5.88
N LYS A 85 9.23 -8.66 -6.21
CA LYS A 85 9.69 -7.35 -5.73
C LYS A 85 8.93 -6.18 -6.37
N GLY A 86 8.25 -6.43 -7.49
CA GLY A 86 7.42 -5.45 -8.19
C GLY A 86 6.04 -5.26 -7.56
N LEU A 87 5.54 -6.24 -6.81
CA LEU A 87 4.24 -6.15 -6.13
C LEU A 87 4.39 -5.54 -4.74
N LYS A 88 4.10 -4.23 -4.63
CA LYS A 88 4.24 -3.47 -3.37
C LYS A 88 3.14 -2.43 -3.19
N SER A 89 2.90 -2.05 -1.94
CA SER A 89 2.02 -0.93 -1.59
C SER A 89 2.82 0.35 -1.50
N THR A 90 2.29 1.44 -2.05
CA THR A 90 2.91 2.77 -1.92
C THR A 90 1.84 3.81 -1.62
N SER A 91 2.24 4.89 -0.95
CA SER A 91 1.45 6.11 -0.94
C SER A 91 1.15 6.54 -2.37
N ASN A 92 -0.13 6.76 -2.66
CA ASN A 92 -0.54 7.41 -3.89
C ASN A 92 0.03 8.84 -3.88
N ILE A 93 1.16 9.02 -4.56
CA ILE A 93 1.73 10.32 -4.86
C ILE A 93 0.75 10.91 -5.89
N SER A 94 -0.01 11.92 -5.47
CA SER A 94 -1.21 12.49 -6.11
C SER A 94 -1.56 11.92 -7.50
N PRO A 95 -2.78 11.38 -7.68
CA PRO A 95 -3.24 11.02 -9.01
C PRO A 95 -3.07 12.25 -9.89
N LEU A 96 -2.43 11.99 -11.02
CA LEU A 96 -2.23 12.92 -12.10
C LEU A 96 -3.43 13.87 -12.22
N PRO A 97 -3.22 15.21 -12.23
CA PRO A 97 -4.34 16.13 -12.33
C PRO A 97 -5.23 15.71 -13.51
N PRO A 98 -6.56 15.90 -13.44
CA PRO A 98 -7.46 15.52 -14.52
C PRO A 98 -7.27 16.48 -15.70
N VAL A 99 -6.16 16.31 -16.41
CA VAL A 99 -5.79 17.03 -17.62
C VAL A 99 -5.90 16.05 -18.78
N ASN A 100 -6.26 16.57 -19.94
CA ASN A 100 -6.20 15.77 -21.16
C ASN A 100 -4.72 15.64 -21.55
N TYR A 101 -4.12 14.51 -21.15
CA TYR A 101 -2.71 14.24 -21.38
C TYR A 101 -2.46 13.96 -22.87
N THR A 102 -1.49 14.65 -23.46
CA THR A 102 -1.01 14.28 -24.80
C THR A 102 -0.15 13.01 -24.71
N PRO A 103 0.06 12.28 -25.82
CA PRO A 103 0.95 11.12 -25.86
C PRO A 103 2.35 11.41 -25.30
N GLU A 104 2.90 12.59 -25.57
CA GLU A 104 4.22 13.03 -25.09
C GLU A 104 4.23 13.21 -23.57
N MET A 105 3.16 13.77 -23.00
CA MET A 105 3.05 13.90 -21.54
C MET A 105 2.96 12.54 -20.85
N TYR A 106 2.30 11.54 -21.47
CA TYR A 106 2.29 10.18 -20.95
C TYR A 106 3.69 9.55 -20.96
N ILE A 107 4.48 9.79 -22.01
CA ILE A 107 5.87 9.32 -22.08
C ILE A 107 6.69 9.93 -20.94
N ASP A 108 6.61 11.24 -20.73
CA ASP A 108 7.33 11.92 -19.65
C ASP A 108 6.91 11.39 -18.27
N LEU A 109 5.62 11.15 -18.08
CA LEU A 109 5.09 10.55 -16.86
C LEU A 109 5.61 9.14 -16.65
N ILE A 110 5.62 8.31 -17.70
CA ILE A 110 6.16 6.96 -17.62
C ILE A 110 7.64 6.99 -17.21
N LYS A 111 8.44 7.89 -17.80
CA LYS A 111 9.86 8.07 -17.43
C LYS A 111 10.02 8.48 -15.96
N VAL A 112 9.24 9.46 -15.48
CA VAL A 112 9.30 9.96 -14.09
C VAL A 112 8.83 8.91 -13.08
N PHE A 113 7.73 8.20 -13.35
CA PHE A 113 7.13 7.27 -12.38
C PHE A 113 7.79 5.89 -12.40
N PHE A 114 8.17 5.39 -13.57
CA PHE A 114 8.70 4.03 -13.73
C PHE A 114 10.21 3.98 -13.98
N HIS A 115 10.91 5.13 -13.96
CA HIS A 115 12.37 5.22 -14.03
C HIS A 115 12.95 4.40 -15.20
N THR A 116 12.35 4.55 -16.39
CA THR A 116 12.62 3.71 -17.56
C THR A 116 13.84 4.15 -18.37
N ASP A 117 14.82 4.83 -17.76
CA ASP A 117 16.03 5.37 -18.42
C ASP A 117 16.99 4.31 -18.97
N VAL A 118 16.52 3.07 -19.17
CA VAL A 118 17.33 1.91 -19.59
C VAL A 118 17.51 1.86 -21.11
N PHE A 119 16.85 2.71 -21.90
CA PHE A 119 16.84 2.61 -23.38
C PHE A 119 17.08 3.91 -24.16
N ASP A 120 17.46 5.00 -23.52
CA ASP A 120 17.86 6.21 -24.26
C ASP A 120 19.39 6.17 -24.48
N ASP A 121 19.82 5.68 -25.65
CA ASP A 121 21.19 5.82 -26.20
C ASP A 121 21.44 7.22 -26.77
#